data_AF-A0A838L2V2-F1
#
_entry.id   AF-A0A838L2V2-F1
#
_cell.length_a   1.000
_cell.length_b   1.000
_cell.length_c   1.000
_cell.angle_alpha   90.00
_cell.angle_beta   90.00
_cell.angle_gamma   90.00
#
_symmetry.space_group_name_H-M   'P 1'
#
loop_
_entity.id
_entity.type
_entity.pdbx_description
1 polymer ?
#
loop_
_entity_poly.entity_id
_entity_poly.type
_entity_poly.pdbx_seq_one_letter_code
_entity_poly.pdbx_strand_id
1 'polypeptide(L)'
;MRETLFRANVLLGGGFGMTAPANLKASTSERLERAKLAADIRLKRLELAIRREELDLAQAKVASEKQNASGFHMLFSSTGVVLIGAAIGLLGTAAGKYGDYVIKKREQETSVILKASDVPAGLSLQLQAAQRAKNLLWFSKAGYIDLPDDFSRQLERDSGLKTGEIPSAPIVETPSNAPSSNSVPGAAGLKLISEFEGFQATPYKDPAGWTMIGAEHKLTDKELNSGIIMIAGKPVHYRDGISPDQSKALLIQDMAPYYQVVDKTIRVHLTTDQRDALASFVLNVGAANFTRSHIPTLINSGQFDKVPDELKRWTKAGGKEMSGLVQRRAAEASLWQKK
;
A
#
# COMPACT_ATOMS: atom_id res chain seq x y z
N MET A 1 -61.35 52.49 9.99
CA MET A 1 -62.74 52.32 9.51
C MET A 1 -62.68 51.52 8.22
N ARG A 2 -63.15 50.28 8.30
CA ARG A 2 -64.23 49.67 7.48
C ARG A 2 -63.78 49.24 6.07
N GLU A 3 -63.59 47.94 5.87
CA GLU A 3 -64.62 46.91 5.58
C GLU A 3 -64.98 46.89 4.09
N THR A 4 -64.66 45.83 3.34
CA THR A 4 -65.44 44.58 3.11
C THR A 4 -66.40 44.70 1.92
N LEU A 5 -66.36 43.71 1.01
CA LEU A 5 -67.49 42.96 0.38
C LEU A 5 -67.20 42.65 -1.11
N PHE A 6 -66.96 41.41 -1.57
CA PHE A 6 -67.72 40.14 -1.57
C PHE A 6 -68.68 39.98 -2.77
N ARG A 7 -68.45 38.95 -3.61
CA ARG A 7 -69.40 38.11 -4.40
C ARG A 7 -68.56 36.93 -4.95
N ALA A 8 -68.67 35.65 -4.54
CA ALA A 8 -69.76 34.69 -4.33
C ALA A 8 -70.25 33.95 -5.60
N ASN A 9 -69.91 32.66 -5.69
CA ASN A 9 -70.66 31.50 -6.25
C ASN A 9 -69.81 30.24 -5.97
N VAL A 10 -70.07 29.35 -5.01
CA VAL A 10 -71.21 28.43 -4.72
C VAL A 10 -71.36 27.28 -5.71
N LEU A 11 -71.06 26.06 -5.25
CA LEU A 11 -71.69 24.72 -5.47
C LEU A 11 -70.61 23.61 -5.46
N LEU A 12 -70.72 22.42 -4.86
CA LEU A 12 -71.40 21.86 -3.68
C LEU A 12 -70.99 20.36 -3.66
N GLY A 13 -70.73 19.79 -2.47
CA GLY A 13 -70.69 18.35 -2.17
C GLY A 13 -69.32 17.65 -2.28
N GLY A 14 -68.77 16.96 -1.28
CA GLY A 14 -69.23 16.56 0.06
C GLY A 14 -68.28 15.46 0.57
N GLY A 15 -68.02 15.41 1.89
CA GLY A 15 -67.57 14.18 2.57
C GLY A 15 -66.17 14.17 3.23
N PHE A 16 -66.14 14.50 4.52
CA PHE A 16 -65.33 13.93 5.63
C PHE A 16 -63.83 13.60 5.47
N GLY A 17 -63.00 14.23 6.31
CA GLY A 17 -61.65 13.75 6.64
C GLY A 17 -60.75 14.80 7.31
N MET A 18 -61.11 15.23 8.53
CA MET A 18 -60.22 16.06 9.36
C MET A 18 -59.13 15.16 9.97
N THR A 19 -57.87 15.33 9.57
CA THR A 19 -56.71 14.96 10.42
C THR A 19 -55.60 16.00 10.25
N ALA A 20 -55.30 16.69 11.34
CA ALA A 20 -54.14 17.56 11.46
C ALA A 20 -52.82 16.76 11.31
N PRO A 21 -51.76 17.30 10.70
CA PRO A 21 -50.46 16.64 10.73
C PRO A 21 -49.84 16.79 12.13
N ALA A 22 -49.60 15.64 12.75
CA ALA A 22 -49.02 15.49 14.07
C ALA A 22 -47.58 16.02 14.16
N ASN A 23 -47.33 16.75 15.23
CA ASN A 23 -46.04 17.21 15.71
C ASN A 23 -45.21 15.99 16.20
N LEU A 24 -44.28 15.51 15.37
CA LEU A 24 -43.35 14.42 15.71
C LEU A 24 -42.15 14.99 16.49
N LYS A 25 -42.23 14.93 17.82
CA LYS A 25 -41.07 15.08 18.71
C LYS A 25 -40.07 13.94 18.41
N ALA A 26 -38.95 14.26 17.77
CA ALA A 26 -37.86 13.31 17.50
C ALA A 26 -37.48 12.53 18.78
N SER A 27 -37.33 11.21 18.62
CA SER A 27 -37.03 10.25 19.68
C SER A 27 -35.65 10.53 20.30
N THR A 28 -35.44 10.08 21.54
CA THR A 28 -34.18 10.31 22.28
C THR A 28 -32.97 9.75 21.53
N SER A 29 -33.13 8.66 20.77
CA SER A 29 -32.07 8.08 19.93
C SER A 29 -31.73 8.96 18.73
N GLU A 30 -32.72 9.55 18.05
CA GLU A 30 -32.47 10.47 16.93
C GLU A 30 -31.76 11.75 17.38
N ARG A 31 -32.07 12.24 18.59
CA ARG A 31 -31.34 13.38 19.17
C ARG A 31 -29.90 13.01 19.51
N LEU A 32 -29.67 11.81 20.03
CA LEU A 32 -28.34 11.29 20.33
C LEU A 32 -27.51 11.12 19.05
N GLU A 33 -28.09 10.55 17.99
CA GLU A 33 -27.42 10.38 16.70
C GLU A 33 -27.10 11.72 16.03
N ARG A 34 -28.03 12.70 16.08
CA ARG A 34 -27.75 14.07 15.61
C ARG A 34 -26.65 14.75 16.42
N ALA A 35 -26.62 14.53 17.74
CA ALA A 35 -25.59 15.08 18.61
C ALA A 35 -24.21 14.45 18.33
N LYS A 36 -24.13 13.13 18.12
CA LYS A 36 -22.91 12.43 17.69
C LYS A 36 -22.42 12.94 16.33
N LEU A 37 -23.31 13.04 15.35
CA LEU A 37 -22.98 13.57 14.03
C LEU A 37 -22.47 15.02 14.10
N ALA A 38 -23.08 15.85 14.93
CA ALA A 38 -22.62 17.22 15.15
C ALA A 38 -21.24 17.27 15.83
N ALA A 39 -20.97 16.36 16.77
CA ALA A 39 -19.66 16.21 17.41
C ALA A 39 -18.60 15.76 16.41
N ASP A 40 -18.89 14.79 15.55
CA ASP A 40 -17.99 14.31 14.49
C ASP A 40 -17.69 15.41 13.46
N ILE A 41 -18.69 16.18 13.06
CA ILE A 41 -18.50 17.33 12.16
C ILE A 41 -17.59 18.38 12.81
N ARG A 42 -17.75 18.61 14.12
CA ARG A 42 -16.92 19.56 14.87
C ARG A 42 -15.48 19.06 15.01
N LEU A 43 -15.30 17.78 15.30
CA LEU A 43 -13.99 17.13 15.38
C LEU A 43 -13.25 17.26 14.04
N LYS A 44 -13.92 16.91 12.93
CA LYS A 44 -13.35 17.05 11.58
C LYS A 44 -12.98 18.49 11.22
N ARG A 45 -13.77 19.48 11.66
CA ARG A 45 -13.44 20.90 11.45
C ARG A 45 -12.21 21.34 12.25
N LEU A 46 -12.05 20.83 13.47
CA LEU A 46 -10.88 21.10 14.30
C LEU A 46 -9.63 20.43 13.74
N GLU A 47 -9.74 19.18 13.29
CA GLU A 47 -8.65 18.47 12.59
C GLU A 47 -8.23 19.25 11.33
N LEU A 48 -9.19 19.70 10.51
CA LEU A 48 -8.88 20.53 9.34
C LEU A 48 -8.20 21.86 9.69
N ALA A 49 -8.54 22.46 10.84
CA ALA A 49 -7.89 23.68 11.31
C ALA A 49 -6.45 23.41 11.75
N ILE A 50 -6.21 22.36 12.53
CA ILE A 50 -4.86 21.92 12.94
C ILE A 50 -4.01 21.61 11.71
N ARG A 51 -4.58 20.92 10.71
CA ARG A 51 -3.88 20.61 9.45
C ARG A 51 -3.55 21.86 8.61
N ARG A 52 -4.39 22.90 8.65
CA ARG A 52 -4.09 24.19 8.01
C ARG A 52 -2.94 24.90 8.73
N GLU A 53 -2.94 24.89 10.06
CA GLU A 53 -1.84 25.44 10.83
C GLU A 53 -0.53 24.68 10.59
N GLU A 54 -0.56 23.34 10.49
CA GLU A 54 0.61 22.54 10.12
C GLU A 54 1.13 22.88 8.72
N LEU A 55 0.23 23.12 7.76
CA LEU A 55 0.58 23.55 6.40
C LEU A 55 1.20 24.94 6.40
N ASP A 56 0.60 25.89 7.11
CA ASP A 56 1.10 27.26 7.23
C ASP A 56 2.46 27.28 7.94
N LEU A 57 2.67 26.41 8.94
CA LEU A 57 3.92 26.25 9.66
C LEU A 57 4.99 25.59 8.78
N ALA A 58 4.62 24.63 7.93
CA ALA A 58 5.50 24.05 6.92
C ALA A 58 5.89 25.08 5.85
N GLN A 59 4.93 25.88 5.37
CA GLN A 59 5.17 26.96 4.41
C GLN A 59 6.04 28.08 5.02
N ALA A 60 5.79 28.44 6.29
CA ALA A 60 6.59 29.42 7.02
C ALA A 60 8.00 28.89 7.30
N LYS A 61 8.16 27.60 7.61
CA LYS A 61 9.47 26.97 7.77
C LYS A 61 10.26 27.00 6.47
N VAL A 62 9.63 26.65 5.34
CA VAL A 62 10.20 26.82 4.00
C VAL A 62 10.56 28.29 3.72
N ALA A 63 9.71 29.23 4.11
CA ALA A 63 9.97 30.66 3.94
C ALA A 63 11.10 31.19 4.86
N SER A 64 11.31 30.58 6.04
CA SER A 64 12.38 30.93 6.97
C SER A 64 13.73 30.33 6.56
N GLU A 65 13.72 29.09 6.05
CA GLU A 65 14.92 28.42 5.53
C GLU A 65 15.41 29.09 4.23
N LYS A 66 14.53 29.81 3.52
CA LYS A 66 14.84 30.68 2.37
C LYS A 66 15.86 31.77 2.70
N GLN A 67 15.95 32.18 3.97
CA GLN A 67 16.83 33.26 4.40
C GLN A 67 18.21 32.77 4.88
N ASN A 68 18.39 31.48 5.18
CA ASN A 68 19.53 31.04 6.01
C ASN A 68 20.46 29.94 5.47
N ALA A 69 20.27 29.38 4.26
CA ALA A 69 21.20 28.32 3.83
C ALA A 69 21.44 28.22 2.33
N SER A 70 22.72 28.02 1.99
CA SER A 70 23.25 27.54 0.71
C SER A 70 22.63 26.23 0.20
N GLY A 71 21.85 25.51 1.03
CA GLY A 71 21.01 24.37 0.64
C GLY A 71 19.79 24.74 -0.23
N PHE A 72 19.46 26.02 -0.36
CA PHE A 72 18.30 26.50 -1.13
C PHE A 72 18.44 26.43 -2.66
N HIS A 73 19.66 26.25 -3.19
CA HIS A 73 19.88 26.08 -4.64
C HIS A 73 19.21 24.81 -5.20
N MET A 74 18.96 23.80 -4.35
CA MET A 74 18.32 22.55 -4.75
C MET A 74 16.85 22.73 -5.14
N LEU A 75 16.12 23.63 -4.45
CA LEU A 75 14.70 23.94 -4.67
C LEU A 75 14.46 24.78 -5.93
N PHE A 76 15.50 25.46 -6.43
CA PHE A 76 15.48 26.27 -7.65
C PHE A 76 16.12 25.57 -8.85
N SER A 77 16.59 24.33 -8.70
CA SER A 77 16.82 23.47 -9.85
C SER A 77 15.47 23.05 -10.43
N SER A 78 15.39 22.91 -11.75
CA SER A 78 14.22 22.36 -12.44
C SER A 78 13.71 21.06 -11.80
N THR A 79 14.61 20.24 -11.24
CA THR A 79 14.31 19.01 -10.49
C THR A 79 13.71 19.26 -9.09
N GLY A 80 14.14 20.30 -8.38
CA GLY A 80 13.61 20.67 -7.06
C GLY A 80 12.20 21.26 -7.10
N VAL A 81 11.90 22.01 -8.16
CA VAL A 81 10.54 22.53 -8.41
C VAL A 81 9.53 21.39 -8.63
N VAL A 82 9.96 20.26 -9.20
CA VAL A 82 9.13 19.05 -9.36
C VAL A 82 8.81 18.40 -8.01
N LEU A 83 9.81 18.29 -7.13
CA LEU A 83 9.65 17.71 -5.79
C LEU A 83 8.67 18.53 -4.94
N ILE A 84 8.80 19.86 -4.99
CA ILE A 84 7.90 20.79 -4.29
C ILE A 84 6.51 20.79 -4.93
N GLY A 85 6.42 20.79 -6.27
CA GLY A 85 5.15 20.76 -7.00
C GLY A 85 4.35 19.48 -6.74
N ALA A 86 5.02 18.33 -6.70
CA ALA A 86 4.41 17.05 -6.36
C ALA A 86 3.96 17.03 -4.88
N ALA A 87 4.81 17.45 -3.94
CA ALA A 87 4.44 17.51 -2.53
C ALA A 87 3.28 18.49 -2.25
N ILE A 88 3.27 19.67 -2.87
CA ILE A 88 2.23 20.69 -2.69
C ILE A 88 0.93 20.33 -3.42
N GLY A 89 0.98 19.75 -4.62
CA GLY A 89 -0.20 19.28 -5.35
C GLY A 89 -0.92 18.12 -4.61
N LEU A 90 -0.14 17.27 -3.95
CA LEU A 90 -0.65 16.19 -3.10
C LEU A 90 -1.27 16.71 -1.79
N LEU A 91 -0.74 17.80 -1.21
CA LEU A 91 -1.30 18.46 -0.03
C LEU A 91 -2.55 19.29 -0.35
N GLY A 92 -2.59 19.97 -1.50
CA GLY A 92 -3.74 20.78 -1.93
C GLY A 92 -5.00 19.95 -2.22
N THR A 93 -4.85 18.69 -2.59
CA THR A 93 -5.95 17.75 -2.84
C THR A 93 -6.44 17.03 -1.58
N ALA A 94 -5.62 16.92 -0.52
CA ALA A 94 -6.01 16.37 0.78
C ALA A 94 -7.10 17.19 1.50
N ALA A 95 -7.26 18.48 1.16
CA ALA A 95 -8.37 19.30 1.64
C ALA A 95 -9.74 18.90 1.02
N GLY A 96 -9.76 18.04 0.01
CA GLY A 96 -10.94 17.68 -0.76
C GLY A 96 -11.22 16.17 -0.81
N LYS A 97 -11.94 15.66 0.20
CA LYS A 97 -12.62 14.35 0.28
C LYS A 97 -11.72 13.09 0.35
N TYR A 98 -12.10 12.22 1.29
CA TYR A 98 -11.65 10.83 1.55
C TYR A 98 -10.45 10.65 2.50
N GLY A 99 -10.79 10.38 3.77
CA GLY A 99 -9.86 10.20 4.89
C GLY A 99 -9.15 8.85 4.93
N ASP A 100 -7.98 8.88 5.57
CA ASP A 100 -7.10 7.82 6.07
C ASP A 100 -6.40 6.89 5.07
N TYR A 101 -7.12 6.27 4.12
CA TYR A 101 -6.48 5.34 3.16
C TYR A 101 -5.67 6.07 2.08
N VAL A 102 -6.25 7.15 1.53
CA VAL A 102 -5.56 8.03 0.57
C VAL A 102 -4.36 8.67 1.27
N ILE A 103 -4.50 9.06 2.54
CA ILE A 103 -3.42 9.69 3.32
C ILE A 103 -2.23 8.74 3.50
N LYS A 104 -2.43 7.49 3.93
CA LYS A 104 -1.33 6.51 4.06
C LYS A 104 -0.66 6.18 2.73
N LYS A 105 -1.45 6.02 1.67
CA LYS A 105 -0.94 5.78 0.31
C LYS A 105 -0.09 6.96 -0.17
N ARG A 106 -0.53 8.19 0.11
CA ARG A 106 0.11 9.43 -0.34
C ARG A 106 1.31 9.83 0.53
N GLU A 107 1.34 9.44 1.81
CA GLU A 107 2.53 9.47 2.67
C GLU A 107 3.60 8.51 2.14
N GLN A 108 3.21 7.32 1.68
CA GLN A 108 4.12 6.40 0.99
C GLN A 108 4.64 7.02 -0.30
N GLU A 109 3.79 7.57 -1.16
CA GLU A 109 4.19 8.29 -2.39
C GLU A 109 5.17 9.45 -2.07
N THR A 110 4.91 10.21 -1.01
CA THR A 110 5.80 11.30 -0.55
C THR A 110 7.15 10.77 -0.07
N SER A 111 7.15 9.68 0.71
CA SER A 111 8.38 9.02 1.18
C SER A 111 9.20 8.44 0.01
N VAL A 112 8.53 7.97 -1.04
CA VAL A 112 9.13 7.45 -2.27
C VAL A 112 9.77 8.59 -3.06
N ILE A 113 9.10 9.74 -3.16
CA ILE A 113 9.64 10.96 -3.78
C ILE A 113 10.88 11.47 -3.02
N LEU A 114 10.82 11.49 -1.69
CA LEU A 114 11.97 11.89 -0.86
C LEU A 114 13.15 10.93 -1.06
N LYS A 115 12.91 9.61 -1.06
CA LYS A 115 13.92 8.60 -1.39
C LYS A 115 14.45 8.71 -2.83
N ALA A 116 13.62 9.15 -3.78
CA ALA A 116 14.05 9.43 -5.14
C ALA A 116 15.03 10.60 -5.21
N SER A 117 14.91 11.54 -4.26
CA SER A 117 15.76 12.72 -4.18
C SER A 117 17.11 12.45 -3.50
N ASP A 118 17.24 11.31 -2.82
CA ASP A 118 18.49 10.85 -2.20
C ASP A 118 19.50 10.47 -3.28
N VAL A 119 20.63 11.17 -3.26
CA VAL A 119 21.74 10.99 -4.19
C VAL A 119 23.04 11.17 -3.42
N PRO A 120 24.11 10.39 -3.70
CA PRO A 120 25.37 10.49 -2.96
C PRO A 120 25.91 11.92 -2.88
N ALA A 121 26.20 12.38 -1.66
CA ALA A 121 26.70 13.73 -1.40
C ALA A 121 28.09 14.00 -2.01
N GLY A 122 28.83 12.94 -2.37
CA GLY A 122 30.15 13.03 -3.02
C GLY A 122 30.13 13.41 -4.51
N LEU A 123 28.95 13.52 -5.13
CA LEU A 123 28.81 13.95 -6.53
C LEU A 123 28.81 15.48 -6.65
N SER A 124 29.24 16.01 -7.80
CA SER A 124 29.09 17.44 -8.10
C SER A 124 27.60 17.83 -8.15
N LEU A 125 27.28 19.09 -7.86
CA LEU A 125 25.88 19.56 -7.83
C LEU A 125 25.11 19.28 -9.14
N GLN A 126 25.78 19.40 -10.29
CA GLN A 126 25.18 19.08 -11.59
C GLN A 126 24.91 17.58 -11.76
N LEU A 127 25.85 16.72 -11.33
CA LEU A 127 25.66 15.26 -11.37
C LEU A 127 24.58 14.82 -10.39
N GLN A 128 24.47 15.49 -9.23
CA GLN A 128 23.38 15.24 -8.30
C GLN A 128 22.02 15.58 -8.91
N ALA A 129 21.90 16.75 -9.57
CA ALA A 129 20.67 17.16 -10.23
C ALA A 129 20.28 16.19 -11.36
N ALA A 130 21.23 15.81 -12.21
CA ALA A 130 21.00 14.83 -13.28
C ALA A 130 20.56 13.47 -12.74
N GLN A 131 21.17 13.01 -11.64
CA GLN A 131 20.78 11.75 -11.00
C GLN A 131 19.39 11.84 -10.36
N ARG A 132 19.04 12.94 -9.68
CA ARG A 132 17.67 13.16 -9.17
C ARG A 132 16.65 13.18 -10.29
N ALA A 133 16.99 13.79 -11.43
CA ALA A 133 16.11 13.80 -12.60
C ALA A 133 15.89 12.39 -13.16
N LYS A 134 16.96 11.58 -13.26
CA LYS A 134 16.85 10.14 -13.62
C LYS A 134 15.95 9.38 -12.64
N ASN A 135 16.16 9.59 -11.34
CA ASN A 135 15.39 8.92 -10.30
C ASN A 135 13.90 9.27 -10.40
N LEU A 136 13.55 10.56 -10.52
CA LEU A 136 12.15 11.01 -10.65
C LEU A 136 11.48 10.51 -11.94
N LEU A 137 12.20 10.54 -13.07
CA LEU A 137 11.69 9.92 -14.30
C LEU A 137 11.45 8.43 -14.14
N TRP A 138 12.32 7.74 -13.41
CA TRP A 138 12.12 6.32 -13.13
C TRP A 138 10.84 6.10 -12.33
N PHE A 139 10.63 6.84 -11.24
CA PHE A 139 9.42 6.72 -10.43
C PHE A 139 8.15 7.06 -11.22
N SER A 140 8.22 8.06 -12.10
CA SER A 140 7.10 8.43 -12.98
C SER A 140 6.78 7.34 -13.99
N LYS A 141 7.78 6.85 -14.73
CA LYS A 141 7.60 5.77 -15.72
C LYS A 141 7.18 4.44 -15.08
N ALA A 142 7.60 4.19 -13.84
CA ALA A 142 7.19 3.03 -13.06
C ALA A 142 5.81 3.19 -12.38
N GLY A 143 5.15 4.34 -12.54
CA GLY A 143 3.78 4.58 -12.08
C GLY A 143 3.64 4.88 -10.58
N TYR A 144 4.74 5.20 -9.89
CA TYR A 144 4.70 5.61 -8.48
C TYR A 144 4.26 7.06 -8.29
N ILE A 145 4.55 7.91 -9.27
CA ILE A 145 4.20 9.33 -9.26
C ILE A 145 3.63 9.71 -10.62
N ASP A 146 2.62 10.55 -10.60
CA ASP A 146 2.08 11.14 -11.82
C ASP A 146 2.73 12.52 -12.00
N LEU A 147 3.40 12.73 -13.12
CA LEU A 147 4.10 13.98 -13.43
C LEU A 147 3.44 14.62 -14.65
N PRO A 148 3.08 15.91 -14.58
CA PRO A 148 2.60 16.62 -15.77
C PRO A 148 3.62 16.58 -16.91
N ASP A 149 3.14 16.58 -18.16
CA ASP A 149 3.97 16.35 -19.35
C ASP A 149 5.14 17.34 -19.50
N ASP A 150 4.94 18.60 -19.10
CA ASP A 150 5.97 19.63 -19.09
C ASP A 150 7.09 19.33 -18.09
N PHE A 151 6.74 18.83 -16.90
CA PHE A 151 7.69 18.38 -15.90
C PHE A 151 8.48 17.16 -16.37
N SER A 152 7.81 16.16 -16.95
CA SER A 152 8.47 14.97 -17.50
C SER A 152 9.49 15.34 -18.58
N ARG A 153 9.13 16.22 -19.52
CA ARG A 153 10.05 16.71 -20.56
C ARG A 153 11.24 17.49 -19.99
N GLN A 154 11.04 18.24 -18.92
CA GLN A 154 12.12 18.96 -18.26
C GLN A 154 13.10 17.99 -17.59
N LEU A 155 12.60 17.01 -16.84
CA LEU A 155 13.44 16.00 -16.23
C LEU A 155 14.21 15.18 -17.28
N GLU A 156 13.61 14.89 -18.43
CA GLU A 156 14.31 14.19 -19.54
C GLU A 156 15.53 14.99 -20.00
N ARG A 157 15.40 16.31 -20.17
CA ARG A 157 16.55 17.19 -20.49
C ARG A 157 17.61 17.17 -19.39
N ASP A 158 17.19 17.28 -18.14
CA ASP A 158 18.11 17.40 -17.00
C ASP A 158 18.82 16.09 -16.67
N SER A 159 18.20 14.96 -16.99
CA SER A 159 18.73 13.62 -16.74
C SER A 159 19.95 13.29 -17.62
N GLY A 160 20.09 13.94 -18.77
CA GLY A 160 21.10 13.58 -19.78
C GLY A 160 20.87 12.20 -20.42
N LEU A 161 19.68 11.61 -20.28
CA LEU A 161 19.28 10.39 -20.97
C LEU A 161 19.07 10.66 -22.47
N LYS A 162 19.36 9.67 -23.31
CA LYS A 162 19.00 9.73 -24.74
C LYS A 162 17.49 9.61 -24.90
N THR A 163 16.95 10.18 -25.97
CA THR A 163 15.53 10.04 -26.30
C THR A 163 15.14 8.57 -26.40
N GLY A 164 14.14 8.15 -25.60
CA GLY A 164 13.67 6.77 -25.53
C GLY A 164 14.45 5.86 -24.58
N GLU A 165 15.51 6.36 -23.92
CA GLU A 165 16.25 5.62 -22.91
C GLU A 165 15.43 5.52 -21.61
N ILE A 166 15.33 4.30 -21.07
CA ILE A 166 14.63 4.04 -19.81
C ILE A 166 15.64 4.27 -18.67
N PRO A 167 15.37 5.17 -17.71
CA PRO A 167 16.25 5.35 -16.57
C PRO A 167 16.40 4.03 -15.80
N SER A 168 17.58 3.76 -15.27
CA SER A 168 17.77 2.65 -14.32
C SER A 168 17.08 2.96 -12.99
N ALA A 169 16.62 1.93 -12.28
CA ALA A 169 16.09 2.13 -10.94
C ALA A 169 17.11 2.83 -10.04
N PRO A 170 16.66 3.79 -9.21
CA PRO A 170 17.50 4.43 -8.23
C PRO A 170 18.04 3.41 -7.25
N ILE A 171 19.34 3.48 -6.97
CA ILE A 171 19.93 2.80 -5.81
C ILE A 171 19.52 3.61 -4.60
N VAL A 172 18.34 3.33 -4.05
CA VAL A 172 17.95 3.87 -2.76
C VAL A 172 18.72 3.08 -1.71
N GLU A 173 19.71 3.70 -1.09
CA GLU A 173 20.27 3.18 0.16
C GLU A 173 19.16 3.28 1.21
N THR A 174 18.29 2.27 1.28
CA THR A 174 17.41 2.15 2.43
C THR A 174 18.33 2.04 3.64
N PRO A 175 18.20 2.88 4.68
CA PRO A 175 18.93 2.68 5.91
C PRO A 175 18.59 1.29 6.42
N SER A 176 19.49 0.36 6.16
CA SER A 176 19.55 -0.96 6.75
C SER A 176 19.78 -0.70 8.22
N ASN A 177 18.71 -0.63 9.01
CA ASN A 177 18.62 -0.88 10.47
C ASN A 177 17.34 -0.26 11.09
N ALA A 178 16.17 -0.64 10.60
CA ALA A 178 14.97 -0.63 11.44
C ALA A 178 14.63 -2.10 11.77
N PRO A 179 14.49 -2.49 13.05
CA PRO A 179 14.12 -3.85 13.41
C PRO A 179 12.75 -4.19 12.80
N SER A 180 12.71 -5.34 12.15
CA SER A 180 11.59 -5.91 11.41
C SER A 180 10.32 -6.04 12.28
N SER A 181 9.35 -5.15 12.08
CA SER A 181 7.93 -5.46 12.26
C SER A 181 7.22 -5.78 10.92
N ASN A 182 7.96 -5.77 9.79
CA ASN A 182 7.45 -5.86 8.42
C ASN A 182 7.33 -7.30 7.84
N SER A 183 7.45 -8.36 8.65
CA SER A 183 7.31 -9.75 8.15
C SER A 183 5.86 -10.24 8.09
N VAL A 184 4.89 -9.41 8.50
CA VAL A 184 3.48 -9.77 8.59
C VAL A 184 2.81 -9.50 7.24
N PRO A 185 2.17 -10.51 6.61
CA PRO A 185 1.38 -10.29 5.41
C PRO A 185 0.20 -9.35 5.65
N GLY A 186 -0.19 -8.58 4.64
CA GLY A 186 -1.48 -7.94 4.59
C GLY A 186 -2.62 -8.96 4.59
N ALA A 187 -3.84 -8.53 4.92
CA ALA A 187 -4.99 -9.42 5.03
C ALA A 187 -5.27 -10.20 3.72
N ALA A 188 -5.05 -9.56 2.57
CA ALA A 188 -5.24 -10.18 1.27
C ALA A 188 -4.14 -11.21 0.95
N GLY A 189 -2.87 -10.89 1.24
CA GLY A 189 -1.75 -11.81 1.12
C GLY A 189 -1.91 -13.04 2.00
N LEU A 190 -2.26 -12.84 3.27
CA LEU A 190 -2.47 -13.94 4.20
C LEU A 190 -3.60 -14.87 3.75
N LYS A 191 -4.72 -14.30 3.27
CA LYS A 191 -5.83 -15.10 2.70
C LYS A 191 -5.36 -15.93 1.52
N LEU A 192 -4.63 -15.33 0.58
CA LEU A 192 -4.10 -16.02 -0.59
C LEU A 192 -3.19 -17.18 -0.19
N ILE A 193 -2.22 -16.95 0.69
CA ILE A 193 -1.26 -17.98 1.09
C ILE A 193 -1.98 -19.11 1.82
N SER A 194 -2.85 -18.79 2.79
CA SER A 194 -3.61 -19.81 3.53
C SER A 194 -4.50 -20.68 2.62
N GLU A 195 -5.03 -20.13 1.53
CA GLU A 195 -5.84 -20.90 0.57
C GLU A 195 -5.01 -21.94 -0.20
N PHE A 196 -3.75 -21.63 -0.53
CA PHE A 196 -2.89 -22.54 -1.30
C PHE A 196 -2.08 -23.52 -0.44
N GLU A 197 -1.67 -23.13 0.76
CA GLU A 197 -0.92 -24.02 1.67
C GLU A 197 -1.84 -24.97 2.44
N GLY A 198 -3.13 -24.63 2.55
CA GLY A 198 -4.11 -25.44 3.26
C GLY A 198 -3.86 -25.51 4.77
N PHE A 199 -4.47 -26.51 5.41
CA PHE A 199 -4.36 -26.72 6.86
C PHE A 199 -4.51 -28.19 7.22
N GLN A 200 -3.51 -28.73 7.92
CA GLN A 200 -3.61 -30.02 8.60
C GLN A 200 -3.40 -29.85 10.10
N ALA A 201 -4.42 -30.19 10.89
CA ALA A 201 -4.39 -29.98 12.34
C ALA A 201 -3.30 -30.80 13.04
N THR A 202 -3.04 -32.03 12.57
CA THR A 202 -2.10 -32.98 13.20
C THR A 202 -0.85 -33.19 12.35
N PRO A 203 0.26 -33.66 12.96
CA PRO A 203 1.47 -34.00 12.21
C PRO A 203 1.24 -35.06 11.15
N TYR A 204 1.78 -34.84 9.96
CA TYR A 204 1.71 -35.78 8.83
C TYR A 204 3.07 -35.91 8.15
N LYS A 205 3.21 -36.92 7.27
CA LYS A 205 4.41 -37.09 6.44
C LYS A 205 4.15 -36.56 5.04
N ASP A 206 5.04 -35.69 4.56
CA ASP A 206 5.04 -35.31 3.15
C ASP A 206 5.58 -36.46 2.26
N PRO A 207 5.48 -36.38 0.92
CA PRO A 207 6.01 -37.39 0.02
C PRO A 207 7.53 -37.61 0.12
N ALA A 208 8.28 -36.66 0.72
CA ALA A 208 9.72 -36.74 0.95
C ALA A 208 10.08 -37.34 2.33
N GLY A 209 9.08 -37.68 3.17
CA GLY A 209 9.26 -38.28 4.49
C GLY A 209 9.47 -37.28 5.63
N TRP A 210 9.38 -35.98 5.38
CA TRP A 210 9.45 -34.94 6.41
C TRP A 210 8.15 -34.88 7.22
N THR A 211 8.27 -34.61 8.52
CA THR A 211 7.10 -34.41 9.37
C THR A 211 6.65 -32.95 9.28
N MET A 212 5.42 -32.74 8.84
CA MET A 212 4.81 -31.44 8.61
C MET A 212 3.60 -31.25 9.53
N ILE A 213 3.19 -30.02 9.80
CA ILE A 213 1.95 -29.68 10.52
C ILE A 213 1.41 -28.32 10.03
N GLY A 214 0.11 -28.09 10.17
CA GLY A 214 -0.52 -26.81 9.87
C GLY A 214 -0.52 -26.52 8.38
N ALA A 215 -0.07 -25.31 8.02
CA ALA A 215 0.11 -24.85 6.65
C ALA A 215 1.56 -25.10 6.20
N GLU A 216 1.90 -26.39 6.02
CA GLU A 216 3.22 -26.86 5.57
C GLU A 216 4.42 -26.47 6.45
N HIS A 217 4.22 -26.32 7.76
CA HIS A 217 5.35 -26.12 8.69
C HIS A 217 6.13 -27.42 8.87
N LYS A 218 7.40 -27.44 8.43
CA LYS A 218 8.32 -28.56 8.65
C LYS A 218 8.84 -28.53 10.09
N LEU A 219 8.50 -29.56 10.86
CA LEU A 219 9.00 -29.71 12.22
C LEU A 219 10.52 -29.91 12.23
N THR A 220 11.19 -29.11 13.05
CA THR A 220 12.61 -29.25 13.35
C THR A 220 12.87 -30.42 14.29
N ASP A 221 14.11 -30.92 14.35
CA ASP A 221 14.49 -31.98 15.29
C ASP A 221 14.19 -31.60 16.76
N LYS A 222 14.34 -30.31 17.09
CA LYS A 222 14.03 -29.79 18.43
C LYS A 222 12.53 -29.88 18.73
N GLU A 223 11.67 -29.53 17.78
CA GLU A 223 10.21 -29.61 17.94
C GLU A 223 9.74 -31.07 17.97
N LEU A 224 10.34 -31.94 17.17
CA LEU A 224 10.08 -33.39 17.20
C LEU A 224 10.39 -33.99 18.58
N ASN A 225 11.57 -33.68 19.11
CA ASN A 225 12.01 -34.20 20.40
C ASN A 225 11.19 -33.64 21.58
N SER A 226 10.92 -32.33 21.59
CA SER A 226 10.19 -31.69 22.69
C SER A 226 8.67 -31.88 22.63
N GLY A 227 8.09 -32.07 21.43
CA GLY A 227 6.65 -32.03 21.23
C GLY A 227 6.05 -30.63 21.36
N ILE A 228 6.88 -29.57 21.33
CA ILE A 228 6.48 -28.17 21.52
C ILE A 228 6.93 -27.35 20.30
N ILE A 229 6.02 -26.53 19.76
CA ILE A 229 6.30 -25.47 18.77
C ILE A 229 6.14 -24.11 19.46
N MET A 230 6.97 -23.14 19.10
CA MET A 230 6.77 -21.75 19.52
C MET A 230 5.92 -21.03 18.47
N ILE A 231 4.69 -20.67 18.84
CA ILE A 231 3.74 -19.97 17.97
C ILE A 231 3.48 -18.58 18.57
N ALA A 232 3.86 -17.52 17.84
CA ALA A 232 3.72 -16.14 18.30
C ALA A 232 4.30 -15.91 19.72
N GLY A 233 5.46 -16.51 19.99
CA GLY A 233 6.17 -16.40 21.27
C GLY A 233 5.60 -17.25 22.41
N LYS A 234 4.58 -18.08 22.17
CA LYS A 234 3.99 -18.99 23.17
C LYS A 234 4.34 -20.45 22.87
N PRO A 235 4.70 -21.26 23.87
CA PRO A 235 4.89 -22.69 23.69
C PRO A 235 3.54 -23.38 23.48
N VAL A 236 3.43 -24.21 22.44
CA VAL A 236 2.23 -24.99 22.10
C VAL A 236 2.61 -26.45 21.95
N HIS A 237 1.93 -27.33 22.68
CA HIS A 237 2.03 -28.78 22.49
C HIS A 237 1.25 -29.17 21.24
N TYR A 238 1.93 -29.68 20.21
CA TYR A 238 1.32 -29.90 18.90
C TYR A 238 0.92 -31.35 18.62
N ARG A 239 1.31 -32.31 19.49
CA ARG A 239 1.11 -33.74 19.25
C ARG A 239 -0.37 -34.13 19.11
N ASP A 240 -1.24 -33.45 19.84
CA ASP A 240 -2.69 -33.60 19.76
C ASP A 240 -3.34 -32.69 18.69
N GLY A 241 -2.50 -31.97 17.95
CA GLY A 241 -2.87 -31.04 16.90
C GLY A 241 -2.84 -29.56 17.31
N ILE A 242 -2.95 -28.69 16.31
CA ILE A 242 -3.03 -27.23 16.46
C ILE A 242 -4.33 -26.71 15.85
N SER A 243 -4.83 -25.58 16.36
CA SER A 243 -6.02 -24.93 15.83
C SER A 243 -5.74 -24.20 14.49
N PRO A 244 -6.78 -23.87 13.71
CA PRO A 244 -6.62 -23.05 12.51
C PRO A 244 -5.93 -21.70 12.78
N ASP A 245 -6.26 -21.04 13.90
CA ASP A 245 -5.64 -19.77 14.28
C ASP A 245 -4.17 -19.94 14.67
N GLN A 246 -3.82 -21.03 15.36
CA GLN A 246 -2.44 -21.38 15.67
C GLN A 246 -1.65 -21.67 14.40
N SER A 247 -2.22 -22.44 13.46
CA SER A 247 -1.60 -22.70 12.16
C SER A 247 -1.40 -21.43 11.35
N LYS A 248 -2.37 -20.51 11.39
CA LYS A 248 -2.26 -19.22 10.70
C LYS A 248 -1.18 -18.34 11.32
N ALA A 249 -1.08 -18.29 12.64
CA ALA A 249 -0.01 -17.57 13.33
C ALA A 249 1.37 -18.18 13.03
N LEU A 250 1.45 -19.51 12.96
CA LEU A 250 2.67 -20.23 12.59
C LEU A 250 3.07 -19.94 11.13
N LEU A 251 2.10 -19.95 10.20
CA LEU A 251 2.33 -19.57 8.81
C LEU A 251 2.90 -18.15 8.70
N ILE A 252 2.34 -17.16 9.42
CA ILE A 252 2.87 -15.79 9.42
C ILE A 252 4.34 -15.76 9.88
N GLN A 253 4.68 -16.55 10.89
CA GLN A 253 6.06 -16.66 11.39
C GLN A 253 6.99 -17.28 10.34
N ASP A 254 6.55 -18.35 9.68
CA ASP A 254 7.31 -19.06 8.65
C ASP A 254 7.45 -18.27 7.34
N MET A 255 6.63 -17.23 7.14
CA MET A 255 6.72 -16.36 5.97
C MET A 255 7.94 -15.42 5.98
N ALA A 256 8.52 -15.17 7.16
CA ALA A 256 9.59 -14.18 7.32
C ALA A 256 10.80 -14.38 6.38
N PRO A 257 11.34 -15.61 6.17
CA PRO A 257 12.45 -15.83 5.25
C PRO A 257 12.10 -15.49 3.79
N TYR A 258 10.87 -15.73 3.34
CA TYR A 258 10.46 -15.44 1.97
C TYR A 258 10.33 -13.94 1.73
N TYR A 259 9.80 -13.20 2.71
CA TYR A 259 9.82 -11.74 2.68
C TYR A 259 11.25 -11.18 2.63
N GLN A 260 12.17 -11.74 3.42
CA GLN A 260 13.58 -11.32 3.36
C GLN A 260 14.21 -11.55 1.98
N VAL A 261 13.84 -12.62 1.28
CA VAL A 261 14.30 -12.87 -0.09
C VAL A 261 13.78 -11.81 -1.04
N VAL A 262 12.48 -11.47 -0.95
CA VAL A 262 11.87 -10.40 -1.76
C VAL A 262 12.58 -9.07 -1.48
N ASP A 263 12.69 -8.68 -0.21
CA ASP A 263 13.25 -7.40 0.21
C ASP A 263 14.73 -7.23 -0.16
N LYS A 264 15.50 -8.32 -0.19
CA LYS A 264 16.91 -8.30 -0.62
C LYS A 264 17.07 -8.27 -2.15
N THR A 265 16.10 -8.81 -2.89
CA THR A 265 16.20 -8.97 -4.34
C THR A 265 15.62 -7.77 -5.09
N ILE A 266 14.54 -7.19 -4.55
CA ILE A 266 13.84 -6.07 -5.15
C ILE A 266 14.38 -4.76 -4.56
N ARG A 267 14.91 -3.90 -5.42
CA ARG A 267 15.61 -2.66 -5.05
C ARG A 267 14.69 -1.44 -5.04
N VAL A 268 13.43 -1.65 -5.39
CA VAL A 268 12.43 -0.62 -5.60
C VAL A 268 11.26 -0.84 -4.65
N HIS A 269 10.49 0.20 -4.37
CA HIS A 269 9.40 0.11 -3.40
C HIS A 269 8.28 -0.81 -3.90
N LEU A 270 7.76 -1.71 -3.07
CA LEU A 270 6.58 -2.51 -3.39
C LEU A 270 5.42 -2.08 -2.53
N THR A 271 4.20 -2.10 -3.08
CA THR A 271 2.99 -2.07 -2.23
C THR A 271 2.94 -3.33 -1.36
N THR A 272 2.16 -3.30 -0.29
CA THR A 272 1.96 -4.48 0.57
C THR A 272 1.44 -5.68 -0.25
N ASP A 273 0.45 -5.47 -1.11
CA ASP A 273 -0.15 -6.54 -1.92
C ASP A 273 0.86 -7.11 -2.94
N GLN A 274 1.70 -6.26 -3.56
CA GLN A 274 2.77 -6.71 -4.46
C GLN A 274 3.82 -7.53 -3.73
N ARG A 275 4.26 -7.06 -2.56
CA ARG A 275 5.24 -7.76 -1.73
C ARG A 275 4.70 -9.11 -1.25
N ASP A 276 3.43 -9.16 -0.86
CA ASP A 276 2.74 -10.39 -0.44
C ASP A 276 2.59 -11.39 -1.59
N ALA A 277 2.23 -10.92 -2.80
CA ALA A 277 2.17 -11.76 -3.99
C ALA A 277 3.53 -12.40 -4.29
N LEU A 278 4.62 -11.63 -4.23
CA LEU A 278 5.97 -12.18 -4.41
C LEU A 278 6.38 -13.11 -3.28
N ALA A 279 6.04 -12.82 -2.03
CA ALA A 279 6.38 -13.71 -0.92
C ALA A 279 5.66 -15.07 -1.07
N SER A 280 4.39 -15.07 -1.48
CA SER A 280 3.65 -16.29 -1.85
C SER A 280 4.29 -17.04 -3.02
N PHE A 281 4.76 -16.31 -4.05
CA PHE A 281 5.47 -16.91 -5.16
C PHE A 281 6.76 -17.58 -4.69
N VAL A 282 7.57 -16.87 -3.90
CA VAL A 282 8.86 -17.35 -3.41
C VAL A 282 8.68 -18.57 -2.51
N LEU A 283 7.65 -18.60 -1.66
CA LEU A 283 7.26 -19.79 -0.89
C LEU A 283 7.06 -21.01 -1.81
N ASN A 284 6.39 -20.81 -2.95
CA ASN A 284 6.08 -21.90 -3.87
C ASN A 284 7.25 -22.37 -4.73
N VAL A 285 8.01 -21.44 -5.32
CA VAL A 285 9.08 -21.78 -6.27
C VAL A 285 10.46 -21.86 -5.64
N GLY A 286 10.61 -21.33 -4.42
CA GLY A 286 11.87 -21.21 -3.71
C GLY A 286 12.69 -19.98 -4.12
N ALA A 287 13.50 -19.50 -3.19
CA ALA A 287 14.33 -18.30 -3.34
C ALA A 287 15.21 -18.32 -4.58
N ALA A 288 15.90 -19.43 -4.84
CA ALA A 288 16.84 -19.54 -5.95
C ALA A 288 16.16 -19.40 -7.32
N ASN A 289 14.93 -19.91 -7.48
CA ASN A 289 14.18 -19.79 -8.72
C ASN A 289 13.64 -18.38 -8.91
N PHE A 290 13.11 -17.77 -7.85
CA PHE A 290 12.70 -16.37 -7.89
C PHE A 290 13.85 -15.43 -8.28
N THR A 291 15.01 -15.53 -7.60
CA THR A 291 16.16 -14.66 -7.87
C THR A 291 16.71 -14.81 -9.29
N ARG A 292 16.62 -16.00 -9.90
CA ARG A 292 17.04 -16.24 -11.29
C ARG A 292 15.96 -16.00 -12.35
N SER A 293 14.71 -15.76 -11.92
CA SER A 293 13.61 -15.48 -12.85
C SER A 293 13.76 -14.10 -13.49
N HIS A 294 12.94 -13.80 -14.50
CA HIS A 294 12.91 -12.47 -15.09
C HIS A 294 12.14 -11.45 -14.23
N ILE A 295 11.41 -11.90 -13.21
CA ILE A 295 10.55 -11.05 -12.36
C ILE A 295 11.35 -9.95 -11.66
N PRO A 296 12.47 -10.22 -10.94
CA PRO A 296 13.31 -9.17 -10.38
C PRO A 296 13.79 -8.14 -11.41
N THR A 297 14.14 -8.57 -12.62
CA THR A 297 14.58 -7.67 -13.70
C THR A 297 13.45 -6.74 -14.15
N LEU A 298 12.24 -7.27 -14.34
CA LEU A 298 11.06 -6.47 -14.71
C LEU A 298 10.75 -5.42 -13.64
N ILE A 299 10.67 -5.85 -12.38
CA ILE A 299 10.35 -4.96 -11.25
C ILE A 299 11.41 -3.87 -11.08
N ASN A 300 12.69 -4.27 -11.01
CA ASN A 300 13.80 -3.32 -10.84
C ASN A 300 14.03 -2.43 -12.06
N SER A 301 13.37 -2.67 -13.20
CA SER A 301 13.38 -1.77 -14.36
C SER A 301 12.10 -0.95 -14.49
N GLY A 302 11.18 -1.01 -13.52
CA GLY A 302 9.94 -0.24 -13.54
C GLY A 302 8.80 -0.88 -14.34
N GLN A 303 8.99 -2.09 -14.87
CA GLN A 303 8.02 -2.78 -15.73
C GLN A 303 7.04 -3.63 -14.90
N PHE A 304 6.33 -2.99 -13.97
CA PHE A 304 5.38 -3.62 -13.03
C PHE A 304 4.19 -4.29 -13.72
N ASP A 305 3.79 -3.72 -14.86
CA ASP A 305 2.69 -4.19 -15.72
C ASP A 305 2.96 -5.57 -16.34
N LYS A 306 4.24 -5.93 -16.52
CA LYS A 306 4.65 -7.20 -17.14
C LYS A 306 4.77 -8.36 -16.15
N VAL A 307 4.82 -8.08 -14.85
CA VAL A 307 4.99 -9.11 -13.81
C VAL A 307 3.87 -10.16 -13.80
N PRO A 308 2.58 -9.81 -13.95
CA PRO A 308 1.48 -10.77 -14.04
C PRO A 308 1.67 -11.84 -15.12
N ASP A 309 2.18 -11.47 -16.29
CA ASP A 309 2.39 -12.41 -17.39
C ASP A 309 3.62 -13.28 -17.16
N GLU A 310 4.65 -12.72 -16.52
CA GLU A 310 5.81 -13.50 -16.12
C GLU A 310 5.46 -14.53 -15.02
N LEU A 311 4.60 -14.19 -14.06
CA LEU A 311 4.10 -15.13 -13.04
C LEU A 311 3.36 -16.32 -13.70
N LYS A 312 2.53 -16.07 -14.72
CA LYS A 312 1.78 -17.12 -15.44
C LYS A 312 2.65 -18.13 -16.18
N ARG A 313 3.96 -17.89 -16.33
CA ARG A 313 4.89 -18.87 -16.93
C ARG A 313 5.31 -19.97 -15.96
N TRP A 314 5.11 -19.77 -14.66
CA TRP A 314 5.52 -20.68 -13.59
C TRP A 314 4.40 -21.66 -13.20
N THR A 315 3.89 -22.41 -14.19
CA THR A 315 2.73 -23.31 -14.03
C THR A 315 3.07 -24.79 -14.15
N LYS A 316 4.35 -25.13 -14.34
CA LYS A 316 4.78 -26.50 -14.63
C LYS A 316 5.54 -27.15 -13.47
N ALA A 317 5.27 -28.44 -13.25
CA ALA A 317 6.06 -29.32 -12.39
C ALA A 317 6.40 -30.60 -13.16
N GLY A 318 7.66 -31.07 -13.09
CA GLY A 318 8.11 -32.23 -13.87
C GLY A 318 7.91 -32.08 -15.39
N GLY A 319 7.97 -30.83 -15.89
CA GLY A 319 7.75 -30.50 -17.31
C GLY A 319 6.27 -30.44 -17.76
N LYS A 320 5.31 -30.80 -16.90
CA LYS A 320 3.88 -30.79 -17.21
C LYS A 320 3.18 -29.62 -16.54
N GLU A 321 2.20 -29.04 -17.21
CA GLU A 321 1.37 -27.99 -16.63
C GLU A 321 0.46 -28.55 -15.53
N MET A 322 0.39 -27.83 -14.42
CA MET A 322 -0.37 -28.21 -13.24
C MET A 322 -1.49 -27.21 -13.02
N SER A 323 -2.74 -27.69 -13.03
CA SER A 323 -3.92 -26.83 -12.83
C SER A 323 -3.86 -26.01 -11.53
N GLY A 324 -3.38 -26.62 -10.44
CA GLY A 324 -3.19 -25.92 -9.16
C GLY A 324 -2.19 -24.76 -9.25
N LEU A 325 -1.09 -24.94 -9.99
CA LEU A 325 -0.13 -23.85 -10.21
C LEU A 325 -0.73 -22.76 -11.10
N VAL A 326 -1.46 -23.11 -12.16
CA VAL A 326 -2.17 -22.12 -13.00
C VAL A 326 -3.08 -21.23 -12.15
N GLN A 327 -3.89 -21.83 -11.28
CA GLN A 327 -4.80 -21.09 -10.39
C GLN A 327 -4.02 -20.22 -9.39
N ARG A 328 -2.93 -20.75 -8.81
CA ARG A 328 -2.05 -20.00 -7.91
C ARG A 328 -1.41 -18.80 -8.57
N ARG A 329 -0.83 -18.96 -9.77
CA ARG A 329 -0.22 -17.86 -10.53
C ARG A 329 -1.25 -16.78 -10.86
N ALA A 330 -2.49 -17.15 -11.21
CA ALA A 330 -3.56 -16.20 -11.50
C ALA A 330 -4.00 -15.40 -10.26
N ALA A 331 -4.11 -16.06 -9.10
CA ALA A 331 -4.45 -15.40 -7.84
C ALA A 331 -3.34 -14.42 -7.41
N GLU A 332 -2.08 -14.82 -7.50
CA GLU A 332 -0.94 -13.95 -7.17
C GLU A 332 -0.84 -12.76 -8.13
N ALA A 333 -1.05 -12.98 -9.43
CA ALA A 333 -1.13 -11.89 -10.42
C ALA A 333 -2.29 -10.91 -10.12
N SER A 334 -3.43 -11.43 -9.66
CA SER A 334 -4.58 -10.60 -9.28
C SER A 334 -4.29 -9.77 -8.03
N LEU A 335 -3.60 -10.36 -7.03
CA LEU A 335 -3.14 -9.63 -5.85
C LEU A 335 -2.14 -8.53 -6.23
N TRP A 336 -1.17 -8.84 -7.10
CA TRP A 336 -0.18 -7.88 -7.60
C TRP A 336 -0.80 -6.64 -8.25
N GLN A 337 -1.90 -6.82 -8.99
CA GLN A 337 -2.60 -5.74 -9.70
C GLN A 337 -3.53 -4.92 -8.81
N LYS A 338 -3.70 -5.32 -7.54
CA LYS A 338 -4.59 -4.63 -6.61
C LYS A 338 -3.98 -3.27 -6.23
N LYS A 339 -4.76 -2.21 -6.46
CA LYS A 339 -4.35 -0.80 -6.31
C LYS A 339 -4.59 -0.23 -4.92
#